data_AF-A0AAV0WU07-F1
#
_entry.id   AF-A0AAV0WU07-F1
#
_cell.length_a   1.000
_cell.length_b   1.000
_cell.length_c   1.000
_cell.angle_alpha   90.00
_cell.angle_beta   90.00
_cell.angle_gamma   90.00
#
_symmetry.space_group_name_H-M   'P 1'
#
loop_
_entity.id
_entity.type
_entity.pdbx_description
1 polymer ?
#
loop_
_entity_poly.entity_id
_entity_poly.type
_entity_poly.pdbx_seq_one_letter_code
_entity_poly.pdbx_strand_id
1 'polypeptide(L)'
;MSDNKDDATAARSFHKKLCDFEFLITLVTVSKIMAITHQISVSLQKPDIDLSSAIGHIELVQSVITDIRSNVEIEFKHLYLSAQAISSKLHVEPSIPRIVGIQRYRHNYSTNSPDVYYRISLFIPYLDELNSSFVNRFSKHKKTLVSLQNIIPINAIKSKY
;
A
#
# COMPACT_ATOMS: atom_id res chain seq x y z
N MET A 1 -37.38 24.18 3.94
CA MET A 1 -36.12 24.96 4.08
C MET A 1 -35.20 24.42 5.19
N SER A 2 -35.19 23.10 5.45
CA SER A 2 -34.26 22.44 6.41
C SER A 2 -33.21 21.55 5.75
N ASP A 3 -33.35 21.23 4.45
CA ASP A 3 -32.49 20.29 3.71
C ASP A 3 -31.06 20.82 3.51
N ASN A 4 -30.91 22.13 3.30
CA ASN A 4 -29.63 22.74 2.89
C ASN A 4 -28.60 22.90 4.04
N LYS A 5 -29.02 22.70 5.30
CA LYS A 5 -28.15 22.89 6.48
C LYS A 5 -27.31 21.64 6.77
N ASP A 6 -27.87 20.47 6.48
CA ASP A 6 -27.21 19.18 6.68
C ASP A 6 -26.16 18.95 5.60
N ASP A 7 -26.44 19.34 4.35
CA ASP A 7 -25.50 19.30 3.22
C ASP A 7 -24.26 20.19 3.45
N ALA A 8 -24.47 21.43 3.90
CA ALA A 8 -23.37 22.34 4.22
C ALA A 8 -22.50 21.82 5.37
N THR A 9 -23.10 21.13 6.34
CA THR A 9 -22.39 20.52 7.47
C THR A 9 -21.57 19.31 7.04
N ALA A 10 -22.15 18.45 6.18
CA ALA A 10 -21.45 17.31 5.58
C ALA A 10 -20.26 17.76 4.72
N ALA A 11 -20.45 18.75 3.84
CA ALA A 11 -19.39 19.30 3.00
C ALA A 11 -18.21 19.85 3.82
N ARG A 12 -18.49 20.60 4.89
CA ARG A 12 -17.44 21.09 5.82
C ARG A 12 -16.70 19.96 6.52
N SER A 13 -17.42 18.91 6.93
CA SER A 13 -16.82 17.72 7.55
C SER A 13 -15.89 17.00 6.59
N PHE A 14 -16.29 16.79 5.32
CA PHE A 14 -15.43 16.20 4.31
C PHE A 14 -14.21 17.04 4.00
N HIS A 15 -14.40 18.36 3.80
CA HIS A 15 -13.29 19.27 3.56
C HIS A 15 -12.25 19.18 4.69
N LYS A 16 -12.69 19.19 5.95
CA LYS A 16 -11.78 19.04 7.10
C LYS A 16 -11.02 17.72 7.08
N LYS A 17 -11.65 16.61 6.70
CA LYS A 17 -10.99 15.29 6.62
C LYS A 17 -10.01 15.18 5.45
N LEU A 18 -10.34 15.78 4.31
CA LEU A 18 -9.47 15.82 3.12
C LEU A 18 -8.27 16.74 3.33
N CYS A 19 -8.45 17.81 4.12
CA CYS A 19 -7.41 18.74 4.54
C CYS A 19 -6.85 18.39 5.92
N ASP A 20 -6.70 17.10 6.21
CA ASP A 20 -6.01 16.61 7.40
C ASP A 20 -4.69 15.93 7.01
N PHE A 21 -3.65 16.12 7.82
CA PHE A 21 -2.33 15.59 7.48
C PHE A 21 -2.30 14.05 7.49
N GLU A 22 -3.07 13.38 8.35
CA GLU A 22 -3.19 11.91 8.37
C GLU A 22 -3.75 11.40 7.03
N PHE A 23 -4.73 12.10 6.47
CA PHE A 23 -5.27 11.78 5.15
C PHE A 23 -4.22 11.98 4.05
N LEU A 24 -3.52 13.11 4.04
CA LEU A 24 -2.53 13.42 3.00
C LEU A 24 -1.36 12.44 3.00
N ILE A 25 -0.78 12.13 4.16
CA ILE A 25 0.33 11.17 4.25
C ILE A 25 -0.14 9.77 3.85
N THR A 26 -1.35 9.37 4.27
CA THR A 26 -1.95 8.10 3.87
C THR A 26 -2.17 8.01 2.37
N LEU A 27 -2.68 9.08 1.75
CA LEU A 27 -2.90 9.13 0.31
C LEU A 27 -1.60 8.98 -0.48
N VAL A 28 -0.55 9.71 -0.09
CA VAL A 28 0.77 9.63 -0.73
C VAL A 28 1.38 8.23 -0.56
N THR A 29 1.29 7.66 0.65
CA THR A 29 1.75 6.30 0.93
C THR A 29 1.02 5.26 0.08
N VAL A 30 -0.31 5.27 0.10
CA VAL A 30 -1.14 4.33 -0.69
C VAL A 30 -0.87 4.49 -2.17
N SER A 31 -0.73 5.72 -2.67
CA SER A 31 -0.40 5.98 -4.07
C SER A 31 0.92 5.32 -4.50
N LYS A 32 1.99 5.40 -3.68
CA LYS A 32 3.27 4.73 -3.99
C LYS A 32 3.09 3.22 -4.08
N ILE A 33 2.39 2.63 -3.10
CA ILE A 33 2.21 1.19 -3.02
C ILE A 33 1.30 0.66 -4.14
N MET A 34 0.25 1.40 -4.49
CA MET A 34 -0.60 1.10 -5.63
C MET A 34 0.17 1.17 -6.94
N ALA A 35 1.08 2.14 -7.11
CA ALA A 35 1.92 2.22 -8.30
C ALA A 35 2.82 0.97 -8.46
N ILE A 36 3.42 0.49 -7.36
CA ILE A 36 4.24 -0.73 -7.35
C ILE A 36 3.40 -1.97 -7.69
N THR A 37 2.19 -2.07 -7.13
CA THR A 37 1.31 -3.23 -7.32
C THR A 37 0.44 -3.15 -8.58
N HIS A 38 0.46 -2.04 -9.31
CA HIS A 38 -0.40 -1.82 -10.46
C HIS A 38 -0.23 -2.89 -11.54
N GLN A 39 1.01 -3.17 -11.94
CA GLN A 39 1.28 -4.09 -13.05
C GLN A 39 0.83 -5.52 -12.75
N ILE A 40 1.06 -6.00 -11.52
CA ILE A 40 0.58 -7.32 -11.11
C ILE A 40 -0.95 -7.35 -11.02
N SER A 41 -1.59 -6.27 -10.59
CA SER A 41 -3.05 -6.18 -10.53
C SER A 41 -3.66 -6.33 -11.93
N VAL A 42 -3.09 -5.64 -12.92
CA VAL A 42 -3.49 -5.76 -14.33
C VAL A 42 -3.22 -7.17 -14.85
N SER A 43 -2.02 -7.71 -14.60
CA SER A 43 -1.64 -9.06 -15.07
C SER A 43 -2.57 -10.14 -14.53
N LEU A 44 -2.96 -10.04 -13.25
CA LEU A 44 -3.81 -11.02 -12.57
C LEU A 44 -5.27 -11.01 -13.06
N GLN A 45 -5.69 -9.96 -13.74
CA GLN A 45 -7.06 -9.78 -14.24
C GLN A 45 -7.19 -10.07 -15.74
N LYS A 46 -6.10 -10.45 -16.43
CA LYS A 46 -6.15 -10.81 -17.84
C LYS A 46 -6.89 -12.14 -18.04
N PRO A 47 -7.75 -12.26 -19.06
CA PRO A 47 -8.47 -13.51 -19.36
C PRO A 47 -7.53 -14.62 -19.84
N ASP A 48 -6.40 -14.25 -20.45
CA ASP A 48 -5.36 -15.11 -21.02
C ASP A 48 -4.09 -15.12 -20.17
N ILE A 49 -4.25 -15.05 -18.84
CA ILE A 49 -3.12 -14.96 -17.91
C ILE A 49 -2.15 -16.16 -18.02
N ASP A 50 -0.87 -15.86 -18.24
CA ASP A 50 0.21 -16.80 -17.94
C ASP A 50 0.50 -16.78 -16.43
N LEU A 51 0.01 -17.82 -15.75
CA LEU A 51 0.18 -17.97 -14.30
C LEU A 51 1.66 -18.08 -13.88
N SER A 52 2.53 -18.66 -14.72
CA SER A 52 3.96 -18.77 -14.41
C SER A 52 4.61 -17.39 -14.37
N SER A 53 4.42 -16.61 -15.44
CA SER A 53 4.89 -15.23 -15.52
C SER A 53 4.29 -14.37 -14.40
N ALA A 54 2.99 -14.51 -14.12
CA ALA A 54 2.33 -13.76 -13.05
C ALA A 54 2.95 -14.02 -11.67
N ILE A 55 3.30 -15.27 -11.34
CA ILE A 55 4.01 -15.58 -10.09
C ILE A 55 5.40 -14.94 -10.06
N GLY A 56 6.15 -15.00 -11.17
CA GLY A 56 7.45 -14.32 -11.25
C GLY A 56 7.33 -12.81 -11.01
N HIS A 57 6.31 -12.15 -11.56
CA HIS A 57 6.05 -10.73 -11.30
C HIS A 57 5.68 -10.44 -9.84
N ILE A 58 4.92 -11.31 -9.19
CA ILE A 58 4.59 -11.18 -7.77
C ILE A 58 5.87 -11.23 -6.92
N GLU A 59 6.77 -12.16 -7.20
CA GLU A 59 8.05 -12.28 -6.48
C GLU A 59 8.93 -11.04 -6.66
N LEU A 60 8.97 -10.47 -7.86
CA LEU A 60 9.65 -9.20 -8.11
C LEU A 60 9.05 -8.06 -7.29
N VAL A 61 7.71 -7.96 -7.23
CA VAL A 61 7.03 -6.96 -6.38
C VAL A 61 7.35 -7.17 -4.91
N GLN A 62 7.39 -8.42 -4.42
CA GLN A 62 7.79 -8.72 -3.04
C GLN A 62 9.24 -8.33 -2.75
N SER A 63 10.15 -8.51 -3.70
CA SER A 63 11.54 -8.04 -3.60
C SER A 63 11.57 -6.52 -3.45
N VAL A 64 10.87 -5.79 -4.32
CA VAL A 64 10.80 -4.31 -4.25
C VAL A 64 10.23 -3.84 -2.92
N ILE A 65 9.18 -4.48 -2.40
CA ILE A 65 8.61 -4.16 -1.08
C ILE A 65 9.63 -4.42 0.03
N THR A 66 10.40 -5.51 -0.06
CA THR A 66 11.45 -5.86 0.91
C THR A 66 12.61 -4.86 0.87
N ASP A 67 12.98 -4.38 -0.31
CA ASP A 67 14.02 -3.37 -0.49
C ASP A 67 13.57 -2.02 0.10
N ILE A 68 12.31 -1.63 -0.13
CA ILE A 68 11.71 -0.43 0.49
C ILE A 68 11.70 -0.59 2.01
N ARG A 69 11.32 -1.77 2.51
CA ARG A 69 11.26 -2.06 3.95
C ARG A 69 12.64 -2.01 4.61
N SER A 70 13.69 -2.39 3.89
CA SER A 70 15.08 -2.34 4.36
C SER A 70 15.66 -0.92 4.35
N ASN A 71 15.16 -0.04 3.48
CA ASN A 71 15.56 1.36 3.36
C ASN A 71 14.49 2.34 3.89
N VAL A 72 13.73 1.89 4.89
CA VAL A 72 12.45 2.53 5.26
C VAL A 72 12.59 3.97 5.75
N GLU A 73 13.69 4.33 6.42
CA GLU A 73 13.98 5.73 6.79
C GLU A 73 13.98 6.65 5.57
N ILE A 74 14.74 6.26 4.54
CA ILE A 74 15.00 7.07 3.35
C ILE A 74 13.73 7.14 2.51
N GLU A 75 13.14 5.98 2.24
CA GLU A 75 11.91 5.85 1.45
C GLU A 75 10.74 6.61 2.07
N PHE A 76 10.57 6.52 3.39
CA PHE A 76 9.51 7.24 4.08
C PHE A 76 9.77 8.75 4.08
N LYS A 77 11.02 9.20 4.25
CA LYS A 77 11.36 10.62 4.23
C LYS A 77 10.94 11.28 2.90
N HIS A 78 11.13 10.62 1.76
CA HIS A 78 10.64 11.13 0.47
C HIS A 78 9.12 11.28 0.41
N LEU A 79 8.38 10.31 0.96
CA LEU A 79 6.92 10.38 1.04
C LEU A 79 6.46 11.48 1.98
N TYR A 80 7.10 11.62 3.13
CA TYR A 80 6.79 12.65 4.11
C TYR A 80 7.01 14.06 3.54
N LEU A 81 8.14 14.30 2.86
CA LEU A 81 8.40 15.57 2.18
C LEU A 81 7.37 15.86 1.08
N SER A 82 6.94 14.84 0.35
CA SER A 82 5.88 14.97 -0.66
C SER A 82 4.53 15.37 -0.03
N ALA A 83 4.16 14.72 1.08
CA ALA A 83 2.95 15.06 1.84
C ALA A 83 3.04 16.47 2.44
N GLN A 84 4.21 16.86 2.96
CA GLN A 84 4.45 18.21 3.49
C GLN A 84 4.35 19.29 2.41
N ALA A 85 4.83 19.02 1.20
CA ALA A 85 4.68 19.94 0.08
C ALA A 85 3.20 20.14 -0.32
N ILE A 86 2.39 19.09 -0.25
CA ILE A 86 0.94 19.16 -0.48
C ILE A 86 0.26 19.91 0.67
N SER A 87 0.58 19.58 1.92
CA SER A 87 -0.03 20.19 3.11
C SER A 87 0.27 21.70 3.18
N SER A 88 1.48 22.11 2.80
CA SER A 88 1.87 23.53 2.71
C SER A 88 0.99 24.32 1.74
N LYS A 89 0.64 23.73 0.58
CA LYS A 89 -0.26 24.36 -0.41
C LYS A 89 -1.71 24.46 0.09
N LEU A 90 -2.10 23.57 0.99
CA LEU A 90 -3.43 23.51 1.59
C LEU A 90 -3.51 24.26 2.93
N HIS A 91 -2.42 24.88 3.37
CA HIS A 91 -2.30 25.51 4.70
C HIS A 91 -2.62 24.55 5.85
N VAL A 92 -2.18 23.29 5.72
CA VAL A 92 -2.30 22.23 6.71
C VAL A 92 -0.93 21.95 7.34
N GLU A 93 -0.85 22.09 8.65
CA GLU A 93 0.37 21.79 9.41
C GLU A 93 0.52 20.28 9.64
N PRO A 94 1.74 19.72 9.50
CA PRO A 94 2.01 18.34 9.89
C PRO A 94 1.76 18.13 11.38
N SER A 95 0.83 17.23 11.71
CA SER A 95 0.46 16.94 13.09
C SER A 95 0.33 15.43 13.35
N ILE A 96 0.60 15.04 14.59
CA ILE A 96 0.26 13.70 15.10
C ILE A 96 -1.21 13.72 15.51
N PRO A 97 -2.02 12.70 15.16
CA PRO A 97 -3.41 12.60 15.59
C PRO A 97 -3.50 12.56 17.11
N ARG A 98 -4.60 13.03 17.68
CA ARG A 98 -4.79 13.06 19.14
C ARG A 98 -4.63 11.65 19.74
N ILE A 99 -3.61 11.45 20.54
CA ILE A 99 -3.42 10.23 21.34
C ILE A 99 -4.20 10.40 22.65
N VAL A 100 -5.10 9.44 22.95
CA VAL A 100 -5.84 9.37 24.21
C VAL A 100 -5.16 8.37 25.14
N GLY A 101 -5.26 8.55 26.46
CA GLY A 101 -4.53 7.73 27.45
C GLY A 101 -4.80 6.22 27.37
N ILE A 102 -5.90 5.79 26.77
CA ILE A 102 -6.22 4.38 26.51
C ILE A 102 -6.67 4.22 25.06
N GLN A 103 -5.87 3.54 24.23
CA GLN A 103 -6.27 3.04 22.91
C GLN A 103 -6.35 1.51 22.98
N ARG A 104 -7.54 0.95 22.73
CA ARG A 104 -7.75 -0.52 22.76
C ARG A 104 -7.35 -1.23 21.46
N TYR A 105 -7.44 -0.52 20.33
CA TYR A 105 -7.31 -1.12 18.99
C TYR A 105 -6.10 -0.58 18.20
N ARG A 106 -5.31 0.32 18.81
CA ARG A 106 -4.13 0.94 18.19
C ARG A 106 -2.99 0.98 19.19
N HIS A 107 -1.78 0.88 18.68
CA HIS A 107 -0.57 1.02 19.49
C HIS A 107 -0.35 2.49 19.87
N ASN A 108 -0.08 2.72 21.15
CA ASN A 108 0.30 4.04 21.65
C ASN A 108 1.80 4.26 21.42
N TYR A 109 2.15 4.84 20.27
CA TYR A 109 3.53 5.19 19.97
C TYR A 109 3.94 6.48 20.70
N SER A 110 4.93 6.42 21.58
CA SER A 110 5.48 7.60 22.26
C SER A 110 6.50 8.31 21.36
N THR A 111 6.05 9.27 20.56
CA THR A 111 6.91 10.14 19.75
C THR A 111 6.31 11.53 19.62
N ASN A 112 7.18 12.53 19.57
CA ASN A 112 6.80 13.93 19.35
C ASN A 112 7.05 14.36 17.88
N SER A 113 7.63 13.49 17.05
CA SER A 113 7.91 13.77 15.64
C SER A 113 6.84 13.13 14.75
N PRO A 114 6.08 13.91 13.96
CA PRO A 114 5.08 13.37 13.04
C PRO A 114 5.68 12.43 11.99
N ASP A 115 6.89 12.71 11.50
CA ASP A 115 7.63 11.82 10.58
C ASP A 115 7.80 10.42 11.20
N VAL A 116 8.35 10.37 12.42
CA VAL A 116 8.58 9.11 13.11
C VAL A 116 7.25 8.41 13.39
N TYR A 117 6.23 9.17 13.79
CA TYR A 117 4.90 8.63 14.09
C TYR A 117 4.29 7.90 12.89
N TYR A 118 4.18 8.56 11.73
CA TYR A 118 3.56 7.96 10.55
C TYR A 118 4.42 6.85 9.95
N ARG A 119 5.75 6.92 10.10
CA ARG A 119 6.63 5.83 9.66
C ARG A 119 6.33 4.52 10.39
N ILE A 120 6.21 4.56 11.72
CA ILE A 120 6.02 3.35 12.55
C ILE A 120 4.55 2.93 12.69
N SER A 121 3.60 3.86 12.60
CA SER A 121 2.16 3.58 12.78
C SER A 121 1.43 3.25 11.48
N LEU A 122 1.94 3.71 10.34
CA LEU A 122 1.28 3.59 9.04
C LEU A 122 2.17 2.86 8.03
N PHE A 123 3.35 3.40 7.71
CA PHE A 123 4.11 2.92 6.56
C PHE A 123 4.71 1.52 6.77
N ILE A 124 5.40 1.32 7.90
CA ILE A 124 5.98 0.02 8.25
C ILE A 124 4.89 -1.08 8.34
N PRO A 125 3.83 -0.92 9.15
CA PRO A 125 2.78 -1.93 9.24
C PRO A 125 2.13 -2.23 7.89
N TYR A 126 1.93 -1.22 7.04
CA TYR A 126 1.33 -1.42 5.73
C TYR A 126 2.21 -2.27 4.79
N LEU A 127 3.53 -2.02 4.77
CA LEU A 127 4.47 -2.84 3.99
C LEU A 127 4.49 -4.30 4.47
N ASP A 128 4.54 -4.49 5.80
CA ASP A 128 4.62 -5.81 6.42
C ASP A 128 3.33 -6.61 6.15
N GLU A 129 2.15 -5.99 6.29
CA GLU A 129 0.86 -6.62 6.01
C GLU A 129 0.67 -6.94 4.52
N LEU A 130 1.11 -6.03 3.64
CA LEU A 130 1.05 -6.26 2.20
C LEU A 130 1.93 -7.44 1.78
N ASN A 131 3.16 -7.51 2.28
CA ASN A 131 4.04 -8.63 1.99
C ASN A 131 3.48 -9.95 2.53
N SER A 132 2.97 -9.94 3.77
CA SER A 132 2.26 -11.08 4.36
C SER A 132 1.08 -11.54 3.48
N SER A 133 0.30 -10.59 2.97
CA SER A 133 -0.82 -10.87 2.06
C SER A 133 -0.37 -11.55 0.76
N PHE A 134 0.75 -11.11 0.16
CA PHE A 134 1.31 -11.77 -1.02
C PHE A 134 1.76 -13.20 -0.71
N VAL A 135 2.50 -13.41 0.39
CA VAL A 135 2.94 -14.74 0.81
C VAL A 135 1.75 -15.67 1.04
N ASN A 136 0.77 -15.23 1.83
CA ASN A 136 -0.40 -16.03 2.18
C ASN A 136 -1.23 -16.40 0.95
N ARG A 137 -1.38 -15.47 -0.01
CA ARG A 137 -2.20 -15.69 -1.19
C ARG A 137 -1.51 -16.55 -2.24
N PHE A 138 -0.21 -16.34 -2.51
CA PHE A 138 0.42 -16.92 -3.70
C PHE A 138 1.38 -18.08 -3.43
N SER A 139 1.81 -18.33 -2.18
CA SER A 139 2.76 -19.41 -1.88
C SER A 139 2.25 -20.80 -2.26
N LYS A 140 0.96 -21.07 -2.06
CA LYS A 140 0.37 -22.36 -2.39
C LYS A 140 0.28 -22.56 -3.91
N HIS A 141 -0.17 -21.52 -4.63
CA HIS A 141 -0.23 -21.53 -6.10
C HIS A 141 1.15 -21.70 -6.73
N LYS A 142 2.19 -21.07 -6.19
CA LYS A 142 3.57 -21.27 -6.61
C LYS A 142 3.98 -22.73 -6.54
N LYS A 143 3.78 -23.37 -5.38
CA LYS A 143 4.12 -24.79 -5.20
C LYS A 143 3.39 -25.69 -6.20
N THR A 144 2.10 -25.44 -6.42
CA THR A 144 1.31 -26.20 -7.39
C THR A 144 1.79 -25.98 -8.83
N LEU A 145 2.04 -24.73 -9.25
CA LEU A 145 2.51 -24.46 -10.61
C LEU A 145 3.87 -25.08 -10.91
N VAL A 146 4.83 -24.98 -9.98
CA VAL A 146 6.14 -25.62 -10.12
C VAL A 146 5.98 -27.14 -10.29
N SER A 147 5.08 -27.77 -9.53
CA SER A 147 4.82 -29.21 -9.68
C SER A 147 4.21 -29.57 -11.05
N LEU A 148 3.31 -28.73 -11.58
CA LEU A 148 2.66 -28.95 -12.88
C LEU A 148 3.63 -28.73 -14.05
N GLN A 149 4.52 -27.73 -13.96
CA GLN A 149 5.56 -27.48 -14.96
C GLN A 149 6.50 -28.67 -15.13
N ASN A 150 6.72 -29.45 -14.08
CA ASN A 150 7.54 -30.66 -14.15
C ASN A 150 6.84 -31.83 -14.85
N ILE A 151 5.51 -31.76 -15.06
CA ILE A 151 4.70 -32.80 -15.71
C ILE A 151 4.46 -32.48 -17.19
N ILE A 152 4.28 -31.20 -17.51
CA ILE A 152 4.07 -30.74 -18.88
C ILE A 152 5.43 -30.70 -19.59
N PRO A 153 5.65 -31.49 -20.66
CA PRO A 153 6.86 -31.32 -21.46
C PRO A 153 6.77 -29.95 -22.12
N ILE A 154 7.52 -28.98 -21.62
CA ILE A 154 7.65 -27.61 -22.16
C ILE A 154 8.00 -27.61 -23.66
N ASN A 155 8.48 -28.75 -24.19
CA ASN A 155 8.85 -28.97 -25.58
C ASN A 155 7.82 -29.74 -26.44
N ALA A 156 6.67 -30.16 -25.91
CA ALA A 156 5.68 -30.93 -26.68
C ALA A 156 4.99 -30.12 -27.81
N ILE A 157 5.14 -28.79 -27.82
CA ILE A 157 4.51 -27.88 -28.79
C ILE A 157 5.21 -27.90 -30.16
N LYS A 158 6.32 -28.63 -30.34
CA LYS A 158 6.99 -28.79 -31.65
C LYS A 158 6.51 -29.95 -32.52
N SER A 159 5.39 -30.61 -32.20
CA SER A 159 4.78 -31.55 -33.15
C SER A 159 3.76 -30.83 -34.02
N LYS A 160 4.23 -30.14 -35.07
CA LYS A 160 3.39 -29.80 -36.22
C LYS A 160 3.07 -31.11 -36.94
N TYR A 161 1.82 -31.55 -36.86
CA TYR A 161 1.20 -32.37 -37.90
C TYR A 161 0.60 -31.44 -38.95
#